data_AF-A0A3D3X643-F1
#
_entry.id   AF-A0A3D3X643-F1
#
_cell.length_a   1.000
_cell.length_b   1.000
_cell.length_c   1.000
_cell.angle_alpha   90.00
_cell.angle_beta   90.00
_cell.angle_gamma   90.00
#
_symmetry.space_group_name_H-M   'P 1'
#
loop_
_entity.id
_entity.type
_entity.pdbx_description
1 polymer ?
#
loop_
_entity_poly.entity_id
_entity_poly.type
_entity_poly.pdbx_seq_one_letter_code
_entity_poly.pdbx_strand_id
1 'polypeptide(L)' 'MMQILNPPHWPRPKGYSNGIAANGRLVFVAGQIGWTPEGIFESDVFWEQARQTFSNTI' A
#
# COMPACT_ATOMS: atom_id res chain seq x y z
N MET A 1 4.14 2.36 21.53
CA MET A 1 3.85 1.01 20.99
C MET A 1 3.66 1.17 19.50
N MET A 2 4.16 0.25 18.67
CA MET A 2 3.98 0.35 17.22
C MET A 2 2.56 -0.08 16.82
N GLN A 3 1.94 0.62 15.88
CA GLN A 3 0.61 0.30 15.36
C GLN A 3 0.71 -0.17 13.91
N ILE A 4 0.08 -1.30 13.61
CA ILE A 4 -0.07 -1.80 12.24
C ILE A 4 -1.12 -0.97 11.51
N LEU A 5 -0.79 -0.52 10.31
CA LEU A 5 -1.69 0.21 9.41
C LEU A 5 -2.02 -0.68 8.23
N ASN A 6 -3.23 -1.25 8.23
CA ASN A 6 -3.77 -1.99 7.09
C ASN A 6 -5.12 -1.37 6.74
N PRO A 7 -5.33 -0.90 5.49
CA PRO A 7 -6.62 -0.35 5.08
C PRO A 7 -7.72 -1.41 5.25
N PRO A 8 -8.88 -1.05 5.85
CA PRO A 8 -9.89 -2.04 6.25
C PRO A 8 -10.53 -2.81 5.08
N HIS A 9 -10.46 -2.26 3.86
CA HIS A 9 -11.04 -2.88 2.67
C HIS A 9 -10.02 -3.61 1.80
N TRP A 10 -8.74 -3.60 2.17
CA TRP A 10 -7.71 -4.28 1.40
C TRP A 10 -7.58 -5.74 1.83
N PRO A 11 -7.23 -6.64 0.91
CA PRO A 11 -6.81 -7.99 1.27
C PRO A 11 -5.69 -7.95 2.32
N ARG A 12 -5.76 -8.88 3.29
CA ARG A 12 -4.73 -8.97 4.32
C ARG A 12 -3.38 -9.30 3.67
N PRO A 13 -2.33 -8.50 3.92
CA PRO A 13 -1.00 -8.77 3.38
C PRO A 13 -0.43 -10.09 3.94
N LYS A 14 0.33 -10.82 3.12
CA LYS A 14 0.95 -12.10 3.48
C LYS A 14 2.43 -11.89 3.77
N GLY A 15 2.81 -11.99 5.04
CA GLY A 15 4.21 -11.88 5.49
C GLY A 15 4.74 -10.44 5.66
N TYR A 16 3.87 -9.42 5.57
CA TYR A 16 4.22 -8.01 5.82
C TYR A 16 3.00 -7.21 6.32
N SER A 17 3.17 -5.92 6.59
CA SER A 17 2.09 -4.95 6.90
C SER A 17 2.12 -3.82 5.88
N ASN A 18 0.96 -3.29 5.47
CA ASN A 18 0.90 -2.20 4.48
C ASN A 18 1.57 -0.92 5.01
N GLY A 19 1.55 -0.70 6.33
CA GLY A 19 2.53 0.11 7.01
C GLY A 19 2.53 -0.02 8.53
N ILE A 20 3.42 0.74 9.16
CA ILE A 20 3.61 0.80 10.60
C ILE A 20 3.69 2.26 11.04
N ALA A 21 2.85 2.65 12.00
CA ALA A 21 3.05 3.88 12.77
C ALA A 21 3.97 3.58 13.96
N ALA A 22 5.14 4.21 13.95
CA ALA A 22 6.13 4.11 15.01
C ALA A 22 6.05 5.32 15.97
N ASN A 23 6.82 5.25 17.06
CA ASN A 23 6.91 6.34 18.01
C ASN A 23 7.44 7.62 17.31
N GLY A 24 6.97 8.78 17.77
CA GLY A 24 7.32 10.06 17.14
C GLY A 24 6.52 10.40 15.89
N ARG A 25 5.41 9.70 15.63
CA ARG A 25 4.51 9.89 14.46
C ARG A 25 5.19 9.61 13.12
N LEU A 26 6.20 8.73 13.11
CA LEU A 26 6.79 8.22 11.89
C LEU A 26 5.90 7.13 11.29
N VAL A 27 5.61 7.24 10.00
CA VAL A 27 4.85 6.22 9.24
C VAL A 27 5.78 5.61 8.21
N PHE A 28 5.92 4.29 8.28
CA PHE A 28 6.69 3.51 7.32
C PHE A 28 5.71 2.76 6.42
N VAL A 29 5.78 3.03 5.12
CA VAL A 29 4.90 2.47 4.11
C VAL A 29 5.61 1.34 3.38
N ALA A 30 4.93 0.20 3.20
CA ALA A 30 5.44 -0.87 2.35
C ALA A 30 5.51 -0.42 0.89
N GLY A 31 6.32 -1.10 0.08
CA GLY A 31 6.42 -0.81 -1.35
C GLY A 31 5.06 -0.84 -2.03
N GLN A 32 4.76 0.22 -2.80
CA GLN A 32 3.53 0.32 -3.57
C GLN A 32 3.77 -0.16 -5.00
N ILE A 33 2.77 -0.86 -5.55
CA ILE A 33 2.76 -1.37 -6.92
C ILE A 33 1.54 -0.77 -7.62
N GLY A 34 1.62 -0.53 -8.93
CA GLY A 34 0.57 0.08 -9.75
C GLY A 34 -0.64 -0.81 -10.04
N TRP A 35 -0.97 -1.73 -9.15
CA TRP A 35 -2.12 -2.63 -9.23
C TRP A 35 -3.27 -2.20 -8.30
N THR A 36 -4.47 -2.76 -8.45
CA THR A 36 -5.56 -2.59 -7.47
C THR A 36 -5.25 -3.36 -6.16
N PRO A 37 -6.00 -3.13 -5.06
CA PRO A 37 -5.84 -3.90 -3.83
C PRO A 37 -5.96 -5.42 -4.02
N GLU A 38 -6.70 -5.87 -5.03
CA GLU A 38 -6.89 -7.27 -5.41
C GLU A 38 -5.70 -7.84 -6.21
N GLY A 39 -4.71 -7.02 -6.53
CA GLY A 39 -3.50 -7.42 -7.25
C GLY A 39 -3.64 -7.42 -8.76
N ILE A 40 -4.54 -6.59 -9.31
CA ILE A 40 -4.83 -6.52 -10.75
C ILE A 40 -4.16 -5.28 -11.36
N PHE A 41 -3.38 -5.45 -12.43
CA PHE A 41 -2.97 -4.32 -13.26
C PHE A 41 -4.10 -3.94 -14.21
N GLU A 42 -4.65 -2.73 -14.05
CA GLU A 42 -5.72 -2.22 -14.93
C GLU A 42 -5.20 -1.70 -16.27
N SER A 43 -3.88 -1.55 -16.40
CA SER A 43 -3.23 -1.02 -17.59
C SER A 43 -1.78 -1.50 -17.70
N ASP A 44 -1.30 -1.64 -18.94
CA ASP A 44 0.10 -1.88 -19.29
C ASP A 44 0.88 -0.57 -19.53
N VAL A 45 0.22 0.58 -19.45
CA VAL A 45 0.82 1.89 -19.67
C VAL A 45 1.53 2.37 -18.39
N PHE A 46 2.83 2.65 -18.51
CA PHE A 46 3.68 2.98 -17.35
C PHE A 46 3.15 4.13 -16.48
N TRP A 47 2.74 5.25 -17.09
CA TRP A 47 2.27 6.40 -16.32
C TRP A 47 0.93 6.15 -15.63
N GLU A 48 0.09 5.26 -16.17
CA GLU A 48 -1.16 4.83 -15.52
C GLU A 48 -0.87 3.97 -14.29
N GLN A 49 0.09 3.05 -14.38
CA GLN A 49 0.55 2.28 -13.23
C GLN A 49 1.22 3.17 -12.17
N ALA A 50 2.00 4.18 -12.58
CA ALA A 50 2.56 5.16 -11.66
C ALA A 50 1.46 5.94 -10.92
N ARG A 51 0.44 6.42 -11.65
CA ARG A 51 -0.75 7.07 -11.06
C ARG A 51 -1.45 6.14 -10.05
N GLN A 52 -1.65 4.87 -10.40
CA GLN A 52 -2.24 3.89 -9.48
C GLN A 52 -1.39 3.68 -8.24
N THR A 53 -0.06 3.62 -8.40
CA THR A 53 0.90 3.49 -7.30
C THR A 53 0.77 4.63 -6.29
N PHE A 54 0.61 5.87 -6.77
CA PHE A 54 0.41 7.04 -5.88
C PHE A 54 -0.99 7.11 -5.27
N SER A 55 -1.97 6.47 -5.90
CA SER A 55 -3.35 6.37 -5.36
C SER A 55 -3.45 5.28 -4.29
N ASN A 56 -2.59 4.27 -4.36
CA ASN A 56 -2.42 3.25 -3.35
C ASN A 56 -1.71 3.84 -2.12
N THR A 57 -2.47 4.20 -1.10
CA THR A 57 -1.95 4.75 0.16
C THR A 57 -2.54 4.02 1.37
N ILE A 58 -1.81 4.08 2.49
CA ILE A 58 -2.30 3.74 3.84
C ILE A 58 -2.93 4.95 4.53
#